data_AF-A0A920IWM0-F1
#
_entry.id   AF-A0A920IWM0-F1
#
_cell.length_a   1.000
_cell.length_b   1.000
_cell.length_c   1.000
_cell.angle_alpha   90.00
_cell.angle_beta   90.00
_cell.angle_gamma   90.00
#
_symmetry.space_group_name_H-M   'P 1'
#
loop_
_entity.id
_entity.type
_entity.pdbx_description
1 polymer ?
#
loop_
_entity_poly.entity_id
_entity_poly.type
_entity_poly.pdbx_seq_one_letter_code
_entity_poly.pdbx_strand_id
1 'polypeptide(L)' 'MDGKLVTCLFANGGFDLKKPLRDGCSQKELHKIITGVWLKRNDRYSEIRHKLSTKKT' A
#
# COMPACT_ATOMS: atom_id res chain seq x y z
N MET A 1 -4.18 13.66 3.51
CA MET A 1 -3.37 12.42 3.47
C MET A 1 -3.16 11.99 4.90
N ASP A 2 -3.86 10.97 5.37
CA ASP A 2 -4.07 10.74 6.82
C ASP A 2 -2.96 9.92 7.49
N GLY A 3 -1.73 9.96 6.95
CA GLY A 3 -0.59 9.17 7.43
C GLY A 3 -0.69 7.67 7.13
N LYS A 4 -1.38 7.31 6.03
CA LYS A 4 -1.51 5.93 5.57
C LYS A 4 -0.48 5.59 4.50
N LEU A 5 0.16 4.44 4.63
CA LEU A 5 0.95 3.80 3.59
C LEU A 5 0.02 3.17 2.56
N VAL A 6 0.05 3.70 1.34
CA VAL A 6 -0.63 3.13 0.18
C VAL A 6 0.41 2.49 -0.75
N THR A 7 0.06 1.36 -1.34
CA THR A 7 0.94 0.65 -2.28
C THR A 7 0.63 0.94 -3.74
N CYS A 8 -0.55 1.51 -4.02
CA CYS A 8 -0.98 1.93 -5.34
C CYS A 8 -1.64 3.31 -5.27
N LEU A 9 -1.42 4.15 -6.28
CA LEU A 9 -2.04 5.48 -6.39
C LEU A 9 -3.57 5.43 -6.49
N PHE A 10 -4.12 4.29 -6.91
CA PHE A 10 -5.56 4.06 -7.05
C PHE A 10 -6.15 3.21 -5.91
N ALA A 11 -5.43 3.03 -4.81
CA ALA A 11 -5.90 2.23 -3.68
C ALA A 11 -7.07 2.93 -2.95
N ASN A 12 -8.09 2.15 -2.58
CA ASN A 12 -9.24 2.64 -1.80
C ASN A 12 -8.97 2.69 -0.27
N GLY A 13 -7.71 2.55 0.14
CA GLY A 13 -7.29 2.44 1.53
C GLY A 13 -5.79 2.28 1.65
N GLY A 14 -5.29 2.23 2.88
CA GLY A 14 -3.87 2.07 3.17
C GLY A 14 -3.64 1.66 4.61
N PHE A 15 -2.43 1.20 4.90
CA PHE A 15 -2.02 0.82 6.25
C PHE A 15 -1.75 2.09 7.07
N ASP A 16 -2.37 2.22 8.25
CA ASP A 16 -2.13 3.37 9.13
C ASP A 16 -0.73 3.30 9.77
N LEU A 17 0.20 4.10 9.26
CA LEU A 17 1.53 4.26 9.84
C LEU A 17 1.56 5.32 10.96
N LYS A 18 0.56 6.20 11.03
CA LYS A 18 0.52 7.29 11.99
C LYS A 18 0.37 6.76 13.42
N LYS A 19 -0.47 5.74 13.61
CA LYS A 19 -0.65 5.10 14.92
C LYS A 19 0.66 4.52 15.49
N PRO A 20 1.34 3.56 14.84
CA PRO A 20 2.56 2.97 15.39
C PRO A 20 3.66 4.02 15.62
N LEU A 21 3.79 5.02 14.74
CA LEU A 21 4.74 6.12 14.95
C LEU A 21 4.43 6.96 16.21
N ARG A 22 3.15 7.20 16.50
CA ARG A 22 2.73 7.95 17.71
C ARG A 22 2.83 7.11 18.98
N ASP A 23 2.71 5.80 18.87
CA ASP A 23 2.86 4.85 19.97
C ASP A 23 4.35 4.59 20.32
N GLY A 24 5.30 5.28 19.65
CA GLY A 24 6.73 5.18 19.97
C GLY A 24 7.44 3.99 19.32
N CYS A 25 6.90 3.46 18.22
CA CYS A 25 7.48 2.36 17.45
C CYS A 25 8.98 2.57 17.17
N SER A 26 9.79 1.54 17.47
CA SER A 26 11.21 1.53 17.16
C SER A 26 11.47 1.44 15.66
N GLN A 27 12.69 1.78 15.22
CA GLN A 27 13.09 1.60 13.81
C GLN A 27 12.95 0.14 13.34
N LYS A 28 13.27 -0.83 14.19
CA LYS A 28 13.16 -2.26 13.84
C LYS A 28 11.71 -2.67 13.60
N GLU A 29 10.79 -2.17 14.42
CA GLU A 29 9.36 -2.42 14.26
C GLU A 29 8.81 -1.71 13.02
N LEU A 30 9.20 -0.46 12.78
CA LEU A 30 8.79 0.29 11.60
C LEU A 30 9.25 -0.40 10.32
N HIS A 31 10.50 -0.87 10.30
CA HIS A 31 11.05 -1.64 9.20
C HIS A 31 10.25 -2.92 8.94
N LYS A 32 9.92 -3.68 9.99
CA LYS A 32 9.08 -4.88 9.87
C LYS A 32 7.69 -4.57 9.31
N ILE A 33 7.07 -3.48 9.76
CA ILE A 33 5.75 -3.04 9.27
C ILE A 33 5.82 -2.74 7.78
N ILE A 34 6.74 -1.87 7.35
CA ILE A 34 6.87 -1.45 5.95
C ILE A 34 7.18 -2.66 5.07
N THR A 35 8.16 -3.47 5.45
CA THR A 35 8.54 -4.68 4.69
C THR A 35 7.39 -5.68 4.63
N GLY A 36 6.64 -5.86 5.72
CA GLY A 36 5.46 -6.75 5.75
C GLY A 36 4.33 -6.28 4.84
N VAL A 37 4.09 -4.96 4.74
CA VAL A 37 3.14 -4.39 3.78
C VAL A 37 3.64 -4.58 2.35
N TRP A 38 4.92 -4.31 2.10
CA TRP A 38 5.52 -4.40 0.76
C TRP A 38 5.54 -5.83 0.21
N LEU A 39 5.85 -6.83 1.04
CA LEU A 39 5.87 -8.24 0.63
C LEU A 39 4.48 -8.78 0.25
N LYS A 40 3.41 -8.16 0.76
CA LYS A 40 2.03 -8.51 0.43
C LYS A 40 1.47 -7.74 -0.77
N ARG A 41 2.27 -6.83 -1.34
CA ARG A 41 1.85 -5.97 -2.44
C ARG A 41 1.59 -6.78 -3.71
N ASN A 42 0.38 -6.66 -4.26
CA ASN A 42 -0.02 -7.29 -5.53
C ASN A 42 -0.87 -6.36 -6.41
N ASP A 43 -0.92 -5.07 -6.07
CA ASP A 43 -1.61 -4.05 -6.86
C ASP A 43 -0.95 -3.83 -8.22
N ARG A 44 -1.78 -3.88 -9.27
CA ARG A 44 -1.39 -3.61 -10.67
C ARG A 44 -2.55 -2.92 -11.40
N TYR A 45 -3.12 -1.89 -10.78
CA TYR A 45 -4.39 -1.28 -11.21
C TYR A 45 -4.37 -0.85 -12.69
N SER A 46 -3.40 -0.04 -13.09
CA SER A 46 -3.32 0.46 -14.46
C SER A 46 -3.19 -0.66 -15.50
N GLU A 47 -2.40 -1.71 -15.20
CA GLU A 47 -2.28 -2.88 -16.07
C GLU A 47 -3.59 -3.65 -16.20
N ILE A 48 -4.31 -3.85 -15.10
CA ILE A 48 -5.61 -4.55 -15.08
C ILE A 48 -6.63 -3.75 -15.90
N ARG A 49 -6.70 -2.42 -15.69
CA ARG A 49 -7.59 -1.53 -16.45
C ARG A 49 -7.27 -1.54 -17.94
N HIS A 50 -5.99 -1.51 -18.30
CA HIS A 50 -5.55 -1.62 -19.69
C HIS A 50 -6.00 -2.95 -20.32
N LYS A 51 -5.74 -4.08 -19.65
CA LYS A 51 -6.15 -5.42 -20.13
C LYS A 51 -7.65 -5.56 -20.34
N LEU A 52 -8.47 -4.95 -19.47
CA LEU A 52 -9.93 -4.95 -19.61
C LEU A 52 -10.40 -4.09 -20.79
N SER A 53 -9.70 -3.00 -21.09
CA SER A 53 -9.97 -2.16 -22.26
C SER A 53 -9.64 -2.89 -23.56
N THR A 54 -8.51 -3.62 -23.61
CA THR A 54 -8.07 -4.33 -24.81
C THR A 54 -8.85 -5.63 -25.08
N LYS A 55 -9.47 -6.24 -24.06
CA LYS A 55 -10.30 -7.45 -24.21
C LYS A 55 -11.70 -7.21 -24.79
N LYS A 56 -12.14 -5.95 -24.86
CA LYS A 56 -13.47 -5.57 -25.33
C LYS A 56 -13.56 -5.34 -26.85
N THR A 57 -12.45 -5.55 -27.56
CA THR A 57 -12.33 -5.52 -29.02
C THR A 57 -12.13 -6.94 -29.52
#